data_AF-A0RXJ9-F1
#
_entry.id   AF-A0RXJ9-F1
#
_cell.length_a   1.000
_cell.length_b   1.000
_cell.length_c   1.000
_cell.angle_alpha   90.00
_cell.angle_beta   90.00
_cell.angle_gamma   90.00
#
_symmetry.space_group_name_H-M   'P 1'
#
loop_
_entity.id
_entity.type
_entity.pdbx_description
1 polymer ?
#
loop_
_entity_poly.entity_id
_entity_poly.type
_entity_poly.pdbx_seq_one_letter_code
_entity_poly.pdbx_strand_id
1 'polypeptide(L)'
;MEVDVKIKRVVDVKIPALSVSEKGGGGMPYGLADTNSSIDRAAKQIKELLPGICKAAEYENSIFSLAKALEKTQKLLNALENIIIPQYQQRIKFILSTLEEREREEFAKLKKVKAAMERKK
;
A
#
# COMPACT_ATOMS: atom_id res chain seq x y z
N MET A 1 12.77 -24.13 21.92
CA MET A 1 12.53 -23.56 20.58
C MET A 1 12.56 -22.05 20.73
N GLU A 2 13.52 -21.39 20.12
CA GLU A 2 13.51 -19.93 19.97
C GLU A 2 12.99 -19.61 18.57
N VAL A 3 12.10 -18.63 18.47
CA VAL A 3 11.59 -18.14 17.19
C VAL A 3 12.32 -16.85 16.88
N ASP A 4 13.26 -16.90 15.94
CA ASP A 4 13.97 -15.73 15.45
C ASP A 4 13.14 -15.06 14.36
N VAL A 5 12.89 -13.76 14.52
CA VAL A 5 12.05 -12.97 13.62
C VAL A 5 12.96 -12.14 12.71
N LYS A 6 13.02 -12.47 11.42
CA LYS A 6 13.77 -11.71 10.41
C LYS A 6 12.81 -10.92 9.55
N ILE A 7 13.05 -9.63 9.38
CA ILE A 7 12.18 -8.80 8.53
C ILE A 7 12.63 -8.92 7.07
N LYS A 8 11.78 -9.50 6.22
CA LYS A 8 11.96 -9.50 4.76
C LYS A 8 11.07 -8.43 4.14
N ARG A 9 11.62 -7.64 3.22
CA ARG A 9 10.84 -6.65 2.47
C ARG A 9 10.51 -7.21 1.09
N VAL A 10 9.23 -7.23 0.73
CA VAL A 10 8.77 -7.55 -0.62
C VAL A 10 7.87 -6.41 -1.06
N VAL A 11 8.29 -5.69 -2.11
CA VAL A 11 7.69 -4.42 -2.55
C VAL A 11 7.70 -3.40 -1.40
N ASP A 12 6.54 -2.87 -1.01
CA ASP A 12 6.41 -1.87 0.04
C ASP A 12 5.91 -2.45 1.37
N VAL A 13 5.86 -3.78 1.46
CA VAL A 13 5.33 -4.50 2.62
C VAL A 13 6.47 -5.20 3.35
N LYS A 14 6.53 -4.97 4.68
CA LYS A 14 7.46 -5.64 5.58
C LYS A 14 6.81 -6.93 6.07
N ILE A 15 7.40 -8.06 5.72
CA ILE A 15 6.95 -9.39 6.12
C ILE A 15 7.93 -9.92 7.16
N PRO A 16 7.51 -10.20 8.40
CA PRO A 16 8.34 -10.93 9.35
C PRO A 16 8.42 -12.41 8.93
N ALA A 17 9.61 -12.85 8.54
CA ALA A 17 9.95 -14.24 8.34
C ALA A 17 10.31 -14.88 9.69
N LEU A 18 9.70 -16.03 9.99
CA LEU A 18 9.86 -16.72 11.27
C LEU A 18 10.78 -17.93 11.06
N SER A 19 11.99 -17.88 11.63
CA SER A 19 12.87 -19.06 11.69
C SER A 19 12.84 -19.67 13.08
N VAL A 20 12.35 -20.91 13.18
CA VAL A 20 12.37 -21.68 14.43
C VAL A 20 13.73 -22.34 14.56
N SER A 21 14.49 -21.96 15.59
CA SER A 21 15.76 -22.60 15.95
C SER A 21 15.59 -23.42 17.24
N GLU A 22 16.03 -24.67 17.22
CA GLU A 22 16.14 -25.49 18.43
C GLU A 22 17.48 -25.23 19.11
N LYS A 23 17.49 -24.40 20.15
CA LYS A 23 18.59 -24.39 21.12
C LYS A 23 18.29 -25.39 22.24
N GLY A 24 19.26 -26.27 22.48
CA GLY A 24 19.29 -27.18 23.64
C GLY A 24 18.73 -28.55 23.32
N GLY A 25 19.54 -29.58 23.60
CA GLY A 25 19.36 -30.96 23.17
C GLY A 25 18.04 -31.60 23.59
N GLY A 26 17.78 -32.79 23.04
CA GLY A 26 16.59 -33.62 23.25
C GLY A 26 16.33 -34.10 24.69
N GLY A 27 16.39 -33.18 25.65
CA GLY A 27 15.83 -33.33 26.97
C GLY A 27 14.33 -33.12 26.88
N MET A 28 13.62 -34.11 27.41
CA MET A 28 12.18 -34.04 27.64
C MET A 28 11.84 -32.75 28.42
N PRO A 29 10.92 -31.89 27.96
CA PRO A 29 10.59 -30.65 28.66
C PRO A 29 9.80 -30.86 29.96
N TYR A 30 9.60 -32.13 30.36
CA TYR A 30 8.79 -32.55 31.49
C TYR A 30 9.51 -33.64 32.31
N GLY A 31 9.17 -33.75 33.60
CA GLY A 31 9.73 -34.76 34.50
C GLY A 31 9.22 -36.16 34.21
N LEU A 32 10.11 -37.14 34.16
CA LEU A 32 9.79 -38.57 33.94
C LEU A 32 8.86 -39.16 35.03
N ALA A 33 8.79 -38.56 36.22
CA ALA A 33 8.06 -39.12 37.36
C ALA A 33 6.53 -39.08 37.22
N ASP A 34 5.97 -38.09 36.54
CA ASP A 34 4.51 -37.87 36.47
C ASP A 34 3.93 -38.01 35.06
N THR A 35 4.71 -38.52 34.09
CA THR A 35 4.32 -38.45 32.67
C THR A 35 3.87 -39.79 32.08
N ASN A 36 2.76 -39.76 31.34
CA ASN A 36 2.23 -40.90 30.59
C ASN A 36 2.72 -40.89 29.12
N SER A 37 2.84 -42.06 28.51
CA SER A 37 3.11 -42.28 27.08
C SER A 37 2.25 -41.43 26.11
N SER A 38 1.02 -41.10 26.50
CA SER A 38 0.14 -40.22 25.71
C SER A 38 0.67 -38.79 25.63
N ILE A 39 1.26 -38.28 26.71
CA ILE A 39 1.83 -36.93 26.77
C ILE A 39 3.11 -36.86 25.93
N ASP A 40 3.90 -37.94 25.91
CA ASP A 40 5.09 -38.01 25.05
C ASP A 40 4.74 -37.94 23.56
N ARG A 41 3.74 -38.71 23.14
CA ARG A 41 3.24 -38.66 21.76
C ARG A 41 2.71 -37.27 21.40
N ALA A 42 1.96 -36.63 22.29
CA ALA A 42 1.45 -35.28 22.07
C ALA A 42 2.58 -34.26 21.98
N ALA A 43 3.60 -34.32 22.85
CA ALA A 43 4.74 -33.42 22.82
C ALA A 43 5.53 -33.55 21.51
N LYS A 44 5.71 -34.79 21.02
CA LYS A 44 6.36 -35.04 19.72
C LYS A 44 5.55 -34.47 18.55
N GLN A 45 4.24 -34.70 18.53
CA GLN A 45 3.35 -34.16 17.49
C GLN A 45 3.33 -32.62 17.49
N ILE A 46 3.28 -31.99 18.67
CA ILE A 46 3.33 -30.53 18.79
C ILE A 46 4.67 -30.00 18.26
N LYS A 47 5.78 -30.68 18.57
CA LYS A 47 7.12 -30.32 18.09
C LYS A 47 7.22 -30.41 16.56
N GLU A 48 6.58 -31.40 15.94
CA GLU A 48 6.53 -31.55 14.48
C GLU A 48 5.60 -30.51 13.81
N LEU A 49 4.49 -30.13 14.45
CA LEU A 49 3.50 -29.20 13.90
C LEU A 49 3.90 -27.73 14.05
N LEU A 50 4.62 -27.36 15.11
CA LEU A 50 4.99 -25.97 15.42
C LEU A 50 5.65 -25.24 14.24
N PRO A 51 6.66 -25.82 13.54
CA PRO A 51 7.27 -25.18 12.39
C PRO A 51 6.29 -24.95 11.22
N GLY A 52 5.33 -25.85 11.03
CA GLY A 52 4.28 -25.72 10.02
C GLY A 52 3.34 -24.56 10.32
N ILE A 53 2.91 -24.44 11.57
CA ILE A 53 2.06 -23.35 12.05
C ILE A 53 2.78 -22.00 11.92
N CYS A 54 4.06 -21.93 12.28
CA CYS A 54 4.86 -20.71 12.11
C CYS A 54 4.97 -20.26 10.64
N LYS A 55 5.17 -21.20 9.71
CA LYS A 55 5.16 -20.89 8.27
C LYS A 55 3.80 -20.44 7.77
N ALA A 56 2.72 -21.08 8.23
CA ALA A 56 1.36 -20.67 7.88
C ALA A 56 1.06 -19.25 8.36
N ALA A 57 1.44 -18.91 9.59
CA ALA A 57 1.30 -17.57 10.16
C ALA A 57 2.11 -16.52 9.38
N GLU A 58 3.32 -16.86 8.90
CA GLU A 58 4.12 -16.00 8.03
C GLU A 58 3.38 -15.68 6.71
N TYR A 59 2.83 -16.70 6.05
CA TYR A 59 2.08 -16.51 4.81
C TYR A 59 0.80 -15.71 5.02
N GLU A 60 0.03 -16.01 6.06
CA GLU A 60 -1.21 -15.29 6.38
C GLU A 60 -0.93 -13.80 6.63
N ASN A 61 0.08 -13.50 7.44
CA ASN A 61 0.47 -12.12 7.71
C ASN A 61 0.97 -11.39 6.45
N SER A 62 1.64 -12.12 5.55
CA SER A 62 2.07 -11.60 4.25
C SER A 62 0.88 -11.21 3.38
N ILE A 63 -0.11 -12.09 3.26
CA ILE A 63 -1.32 -11.88 2.47
C ILE A 63 -2.10 -10.68 3.04
N PHE A 64 -2.29 -10.63 4.36
CA PHE A 64 -3.04 -9.55 5.00
C PHE A 64 -2.38 -8.19 4.82
N SER A 65 -1.06 -8.14 4.97
CA SER A 65 -0.29 -6.90 4.81
C SER A 65 -0.28 -6.42 3.35
N LEU A 66 -0.20 -7.34 2.38
CA LEU A 66 -0.33 -7.02 0.95
C LEU A 66 -1.74 -6.52 0.60
N ALA A 67 -2.79 -7.17 1.11
CA ALA A 67 -4.17 -6.75 0.89
C ALA A 67 -4.40 -5.31 1.39
N LYS A 68 -3.87 -4.98 2.56
CA LYS A 68 -3.97 -3.62 3.12
C LYS A 68 -3.22 -2.57 2.28
N ALA A 69 -2.07 -2.94 1.71
CA ALA A 69 -1.35 -2.06 0.79
C ALA A 69 -2.14 -1.84 -0.51
N LEU A 70 -2.73 -2.92 -1.05
CA LEU A 70 -3.56 -2.88 -2.26
C LEU A 70 -4.80 -2.00 -2.08
N GLU A 71 -5.47 -2.09 -0.92
CA GLU A 71 -6.62 -1.24 -0.62
C GLU A 71 -6.26 0.26 -0.62
N LYS A 72 -5.09 0.61 -0.07
CA LYS A 72 -4.59 1.99 -0.10
C LYS A 72 -4.31 2.47 -1.53
N THR A 73 -3.66 1.65 -2.34
CA THR A 73 -3.40 2.01 -3.74
C THR A 73 -4.69 2.15 -4.53
N GLN A 74 -5.68 1.28 -4.30
CA GLN A 74 -6.98 1.37 -4.97
C GLN A 74 -7.73 2.65 -4.60
N LYS A 75 -7.73 3.04 -3.32
CA LYS A 75 -8.33 4.30 -2.87
C LYS A 75 -7.69 5.51 -3.54
N LEU A 76 -6.37 5.51 -3.66
CA LEU A 76 -5.63 6.59 -4.32
C LEU A 76 -5.92 6.64 -5.83
N LEU A 77 -6.02 5.49 -6.48
CA LEU A 77 -6.38 5.37 -7.89
C LEU A 77 -7.79 5.94 -8.14
N ASN A 78 -8.77 5.55 -7.31
CA ASN A 78 -10.13 6.06 -7.39
C ASN A 78 -10.22 7.58 -7.18
N ALA A 79 -9.42 8.13 -6.26
CA ALA A 79 -9.35 9.57 -6.03
C ALA A 79 -8.74 10.31 -7.23
N LEU A 80 -7.72 9.73 -7.87
CA LEU A 80 -7.12 10.29 -9.07
C LEU A 80 -8.14 10.35 -10.22
N GLU A 81 -8.82 9.24 -10.49
CA GLU A 81 -9.76 9.12 -11.60
C GLU A 81 -11.01 9.99 -11.43
N ASN A 82 -11.62 9.98 -10.25
CA ASN A 82 -12.94 10.61 -10.07
C ASN A 82 -12.87 12.06 -9.57
N ILE A 83 -11.76 12.47 -8.95
CA ILE A 83 -11.66 13.80 -8.33
C ILE A 83 -10.57 14.62 -9.00
N ILE A 84 -9.35 14.12 -9.02
CA ILE A 84 -8.17 14.94 -9.40
C ILE A 84 -8.15 15.22 -10.91
N ILE A 85 -8.32 14.18 -11.74
CA ILE A 85 -8.32 14.33 -13.21
C ILE A 85 -9.44 15.27 -13.68
N PRO A 86 -10.71 15.09 -13.27
CA PRO A 86 -11.80 15.99 -13.68
C PRO A 86 -11.58 17.43 -13.22
N GLN A 87 -11.09 17.64 -11.99
CA GLN A 87 -10.77 18.99 -11.50
C GLN A 87 -9.70 19.68 -12.33
N TYR A 88 -8.64 18.96 -12.72
CA TYR A 88 -7.62 19.54 -13.59
C TYR A 88 -8.16 19.88 -14.97
N GLN A 89 -8.99 19.02 -15.57
CA GLN A 89 -9.63 19.31 -16.85
C GLN A 89 -10.52 20.56 -16.77
N GLN A 90 -11.30 20.71 -15.70
CA GLN A 90 -12.11 21.92 -15.47
C GLN A 90 -11.24 23.19 -15.32
N ARG A 91 -10.14 23.10 -14.56
CA ARG A 91 -9.19 24.23 -14.41
C ARG A 91 -8.55 24.63 -15.72
N ILE A 92 -8.13 23.65 -16.55
CA ILE A 92 -7.58 23.91 -17.87
C ILE A 92 -8.60 24.64 -18.74
N LYS A 93 -9.85 24.16 -18.77
CA LYS A 93 -10.94 24.80 -19.52
C LYS A 93 -11.21 26.24 -19.05
N PHE A 94 -11.16 26.48 -17.74
CA PHE A 94 -11.34 27.82 -17.17
C PHE A 94 -10.21 28.78 -17.58
N ILE A 95 -8.95 28.32 -17.52
CA ILE A 95 -7.80 29.11 -17.95
C ILE A 95 -7.91 29.45 -19.44
N LEU A 96 -8.22 28.48 -20.29
CA LEU A 96 -8.41 28.69 -21.73
C LEU A 96 -9.51 29.71 -22.01
N SER A 97 -10.69 29.56 -21.40
CA SER A 97 -11.79 30.51 -21.57
C SER A 97 -11.44 31.92 -21.12
N THR A 98 -10.62 32.07 -20.07
CA THR A 98 -10.18 33.38 -19.57
C THR A 98 -9.17 34.03 -20.51
N LEU A 99 -8.27 33.23 -21.10
CA LEU A 99 -7.31 33.70 -22.10
C LEU A 99 -8.01 34.13 -23.39
N GLU A 100 -8.95 33.32 -23.90
CA GLU A 100 -9.76 33.66 -25.08
C GLU A 100 -10.56 34.96 -24.87
N GLU A 101 -11.12 35.16 -23.67
CA GLU A 101 -11.86 36.39 -23.37
C GLU A 101 -10.94 37.62 -23.33
N ARG A 102 -9.75 37.49 -22.73
CA ARG A 102 -8.73 38.55 -22.76
C ARG A 102 -8.29 38.90 -24.18
N GLU A 103 -8.04 37.90 -25.02
CA GLU A 103 -7.70 38.14 -26.44
C GLU A 103 -8.84 38.88 -27.15
N ARG A 104 -10.09 38.47 -26.96
CA ARG A 104 -11.26 39.16 -27.55
C ARG A 104 -11.36 40.61 -27.10
N GLU A 105 -11.14 40.90 -25.82
CA GLU A 105 -11.13 42.28 -25.32
C GLU A 105 -10.03 43.12 -25.97
N GLU A 106 -8.82 42.56 -26.12
CA GLU A 106 -7.69 43.24 -26.78
C GLU A 106 -7.99 43.53 -28.26
N PHE A 107 -8.52 42.54 -29.00
CA PHE A 107 -8.95 42.76 -30.39
C PHE A 107 -10.01 43.86 -30.50
N ALA A 108 -10.98 43.90 -29.59
CA ALA A 108 -12.01 44.94 -29.58
C ALA A 108 -11.42 46.33 -29.29
N LYS A 109 -10.47 46.43 -28.35
CA LYS A 109 -9.74 47.68 -28.06
C LYS A 109 -8.96 48.16 -29.28
N LEU A 110 -8.18 47.29 -29.93
CA LEU A 110 -7.41 47.61 -31.13
C LEU A 110 -8.32 48.10 -32.28
N LYS A 111 -9.46 47.43 -32.49
CA LYS A 111 -10.45 47.84 -33.51
C LYS A 111 -11.01 49.24 -33.24
N LYS A 112 -11.32 49.57 -31.98
CA LYS A 112 -11.80 50.92 -31.59
C LYS A 112 -10.74 51.99 -31.83
N VAL A 113 -9.48 51.73 -31.47
CA VAL A 113 -8.36 52.66 -31.70
C VAL A 113 -8.17 52.92 -33.20
N LYS A 114 -8.20 51.87 -34.03
CA LYS A 114 -8.11 52.01 -35.49
C LYS A 114 -9.25 52.85 -36.05
N ALA A 115 -10.49 52.59 -35.65
CA ALA A 115 -11.65 53.37 -36.08
C ALA A 115 -11.59 54.85 -35.67
N ALA A 116 -11.04 55.15 -34.48
CA ALA A 116 -10.83 56.52 -34.02
C ALA A 116 -9.76 57.26 -34.84
N MET A 117 -8.70 56.56 -35.27
CA MET A 117 -7.68 57.14 -36.16
C MET A 117 -8.22 57.40 -37.57
N GLU A 118 -9.04 56.50 -38.12
CA GLU A 118 -9.65 56.69 -39.45
C GLU A 118 -10.65 57.85 -39.47
N ARG A 119 -11.38 58.10 -38.38
CA ARG A 119 -12.31 59.26 -38.28
C ARG A 119 -11.61 60.62 -38.13
N LYS A 120 -10.36 60.64 -37.70
CA LYS A 120 -9.55 61.86 -37.55
C LYS A 120 -8.77 62.23 -38.82
N LYS A 121 -8.77 61.34 -39.81
CA LYS A 121 -8.26 61.60 -41.17
C LYS A 121 -9.39 62.13 -42.04
#